data_AF-A0A8B6BUK0-F1
#
_entry.id   AF-A0A8B6BUK0-F1
#
_cell.length_a   1.000
_cell.length_b   1.000
_cell.length_c   1.000
_cell.angle_alpha   90.00
_cell.angle_beta   90.00
_cell.angle_gamma   90.00
#
_symmetry.space_group_name_H-M   'P 1'
#
loop_
_entity.id
_entity.type
_entity.pdbx_description
1 polymer ?
#
loop_
_entity_poly.entity_id
_entity_poly.type
_entity_poly.pdbx_seq_one_letter_code
_entity_poly.pdbx_strand_id
1 'polypeptide(L)'
;MIRRKQRLYNKAKKSNDKKHWKDFKLYRKKVKEQLQSNHDQYVKDILTPEEPTKAHTDSCREQIYATTKKFWSYIKGMKKDSSNISMLNKNDPANYRPVSLTSVPCKIMEHIIFSSIMNYLDNNNLLSSYQYGFRKNHSCEQQLINTTEDLARIRDNKSQADILILDFSKAFDTVPHRHLKILYHQVATEIPQYYLINNRKTRHSHTVSIMQPQCNTSEYEYSFYPRTIRDWNHLPGNIATDTDSDSFKENLWSHFHPETRVTVMLAQLDGAIYWSSIGMAYNPQFNDIGSQFVQAYYQAYEAAANPEDRAVKLAGFYHDTCFFTFEDFAAQGKEAILNKIKSLPITKIAHNVTKCDCQPMADGGVIVVIIGQLKTDDDPPMPYAHTFILKADSNSFFIAHEFFRLCVHNF
;
A
#
# COMPACT_ATOMS: atom_id res chain seq x y z
N MET A 1 15.88 -18.78 37.03
CA MET A 1 15.10 -17.73 37.73
C MET A 1 13.59 -17.74 37.45
N ILE A 2 13.16 -17.76 36.19
CA ILE A 2 11.72 -17.69 35.80
C ILE A 2 10.87 -18.79 36.47
N ARG A 3 11.35 -20.04 36.46
CA ARG A 3 10.66 -21.18 37.12
C ARG A 3 10.49 -20.98 38.64
N ARG A 4 11.46 -20.36 39.31
CA ARG A 4 11.41 -20.08 40.76
C ARG A 4 10.43 -18.94 41.09
N LYS A 5 10.34 -17.90 40.24
CA LYS A 5 9.29 -16.87 40.31
C LYS A 5 7.90 -17.50 40.24
N GLN A 6 7.69 -18.43 39.30
CA GLN A 6 6.41 -19.10 39.13
C GLN A 6 6.04 -19.99 40.33
N ARG A 7 7.00 -20.69 40.92
CA ARG A 7 6.79 -21.48 42.15
C ARG A 7 6.36 -20.60 43.33
N LEU A 8 6.99 -19.43 43.51
CA LEU A 8 6.64 -18.49 44.58
C LEU A 8 5.23 -17.88 44.37
N TYR A 9 4.86 -17.57 43.13
CA TYR A 9 3.49 -17.15 42.79
C TYR A 9 2.47 -18.23 43.15
N ASN A 10 2.71 -19.47 42.72
CA ASN A 10 1.82 -20.59 43.00
C ASN A 10 1.70 -20.86 44.52
N LYS A 11 2.81 -20.71 45.27
CA LYS A 11 2.82 -20.84 46.74
C LYS A 11 2.01 -19.72 47.42
N ALA A 12 2.19 -18.47 47.01
CA ALA A 12 1.44 -17.33 47.53
C ALA A 12 -0.07 -17.44 47.21
N LYS A 13 -0.41 -17.91 46.01
CA LYS A 13 -1.79 -18.14 45.59
C LYS A 13 -2.47 -19.27 46.37
N LYS A 14 -1.75 -20.37 46.67
CA LYS A 14 -2.29 -21.51 47.43
C LYS A 14 -2.49 -21.21 48.91
N SER A 15 -1.57 -20.48 49.54
CA SER A 15 -1.64 -20.23 50.99
C SER A 15 -2.37 -18.93 51.36
N ASN A 16 -2.59 -18.02 50.39
CA ASN A 16 -3.13 -16.67 50.57
C ASN A 16 -2.49 -15.85 51.72
N ASP A 17 -1.22 -16.12 52.03
CA ASP A 17 -0.50 -15.49 53.13
C ASP A 17 0.22 -14.23 52.65
N LYS A 18 0.07 -13.13 53.39
CA LYS A 18 0.75 -11.85 53.14
C LYS A 18 2.28 -12.01 53.06
N LYS A 19 2.87 -12.94 53.82
CA LYS A 19 4.32 -13.19 53.79
C LYS A 19 4.78 -13.77 52.45
N HIS A 20 4.08 -14.78 51.94
CA HIS A 20 4.41 -15.39 50.64
C HIS A 20 4.21 -14.42 49.46
N TRP A 21 3.25 -13.50 49.56
CA TRP A 21 3.08 -12.43 48.57
C TRP A 21 4.24 -11.42 48.59
N LYS A 22 4.78 -11.07 49.76
CA LYS A 22 5.98 -10.22 49.87
C LYS A 22 7.20 -10.91 49.22
N ASP A 23 7.42 -12.18 49.50
CA ASP A 23 8.53 -12.96 48.93
C ASP A 23 8.43 -13.05 47.40
N PHE A 24 7.24 -13.29 46.86
CA PHE A 24 7.00 -13.28 45.43
C PHE A 24 7.30 -11.92 44.80
N LYS A 25 6.80 -10.81 45.39
CA LYS A 25 7.02 -9.46 44.86
C LYS A 25 8.51 -9.09 44.82
N LEU A 26 9.23 -9.40 45.90
CA LEU A 26 10.68 -9.18 45.97
C LEU A 26 11.43 -10.00 44.92
N TYR A 27 11.09 -11.28 44.76
CA TYR A 27 11.74 -12.14 43.78
C TYR A 27 11.38 -11.74 42.34
N ARG A 28 10.15 -11.29 42.08
CA ARG A 28 9.73 -10.73 40.78
C ARG A 28 10.58 -9.51 40.40
N LYS A 29 10.85 -8.61 41.36
CA LYS A 29 11.71 -7.44 41.14
C LYS A 29 13.13 -7.86 40.73
N LYS A 30 13.76 -8.77 41.48
CA LYS A 30 15.10 -9.32 41.15
C LYS A 30 15.14 -9.97 39.76
N VAL A 31 14.12 -10.74 39.40
CA VAL A 31 14.05 -11.36 38.06
C VAL A 31 13.92 -10.31 36.95
N LYS A 32 13.18 -9.22 37.19
CA LYS A 32 13.06 -8.12 36.24
C LYS A 32 14.40 -7.39 36.05
N GLU A 33 15.09 -7.07 37.13
CA GLU A 33 16.40 -6.41 37.12
C GLU A 33 17.44 -7.25 36.38
N GLN A 34 17.50 -8.57 36.63
CA GLN A 34 18.45 -9.44 35.93
C GLN A 34 18.11 -9.63 34.45
N LEU A 35 16.82 -9.71 34.09
CA LEU A 35 16.42 -9.77 32.68
C LEU A 35 16.81 -8.49 31.94
N GLN A 36 16.64 -7.34 32.57
CA GLN A 36 17.08 -6.06 32.01
C GLN A 36 18.60 -6.03 31.85
N SER A 37 19.36 -6.41 32.88
CA SER A 37 20.83 -6.46 32.81
C SER A 37 21.34 -7.40 31.72
N ASN A 38 20.74 -8.59 31.58
CA ASN A 38 21.13 -9.56 30.54
C ASN A 38 20.75 -9.06 29.14
N HIS A 39 19.61 -8.39 29.01
CA HIS A 39 19.18 -7.75 27.77
C HIS A 39 20.15 -6.63 27.36
N ASP A 40 20.50 -5.76 28.31
CA ASP A 40 21.43 -4.66 28.08
C ASP A 40 22.83 -5.17 27.69
N GLN A 41 23.28 -6.29 28.30
CA GLN A 41 24.53 -6.95 27.91
C GLN A 41 24.46 -7.55 26.49
N TYR A 42 23.38 -8.26 26.16
CA TYR A 42 23.18 -8.82 24.82
C TYR A 42 23.13 -7.73 23.74
N VAL A 43 22.49 -6.60 24.03
CA VAL A 43 22.46 -5.43 23.15
C VAL A 43 23.86 -4.82 22.99
N LYS A 44 24.65 -4.73 24.07
CA LYS A 44 26.06 -4.31 23.98
C LYS A 44 26.87 -5.25 23.08
N ASP A 45 26.76 -6.56 23.28
CA ASP A 45 27.49 -7.57 22.50
C ASP A 45 27.09 -7.58 21.00
N ILE A 46 25.89 -7.09 20.67
CA ILE A 46 25.45 -6.85 19.28
C ILE A 46 26.01 -5.54 18.70
N LEU A 47 26.25 -4.53 19.53
CA LEU A 47 26.57 -3.18 19.07
C LEU A 47 28.07 -2.86 19.08
N THR A 48 28.87 -3.53 19.93
CA THR A 48 30.33 -3.39 19.94
C THR A 48 30.97 -4.57 19.21
N PRO A 49 31.52 -4.39 18.00
CA PRO A 49 32.48 -5.36 17.47
C PRO A 49 33.71 -5.37 18.39
N GLU A 50 34.21 -6.55 18.77
CA GLU A 50 35.52 -6.65 19.42
C GLU A 50 36.58 -6.01 18.51
N GLU A 51 37.45 -5.16 19.06
CA GLU A 51 38.48 -4.48 18.27
C GLU A 51 39.39 -5.53 17.58
N PRO A 52 39.56 -5.46 16.25
CA PRO A 52 40.49 -6.36 15.57
C PRO A 52 41.93 -5.96 15.94
N THR A 53 42.71 -6.94 16.42
CA THR A 53 44.16 -6.83 16.41
C THR A 53 44.63 -6.61 14.97
N LYS A 54 45.65 -5.77 14.79
CA LYS A 54 46.04 -5.05 13.55
C LYS A 54 46.43 -5.89 12.30
N ALA A 55 45.98 -7.12 12.15
CA ALA A 55 46.30 -7.96 11.00
C ALA A 55 45.05 -8.58 10.38
N HIS A 56 44.54 -7.94 9.31
CA HIS A 56 43.66 -8.45 8.23
C HIS A 56 42.49 -7.52 7.91
N THR A 57 42.66 -6.73 6.87
CA THR A 57 41.69 -5.76 6.33
C THR A 57 40.44 -6.39 5.71
N ASP A 58 40.48 -7.66 5.32
CA ASP A 58 39.33 -8.35 4.70
C ASP A 58 38.31 -8.88 5.74
N SER A 59 38.73 -9.05 7.00
CA SER A 59 37.87 -9.52 8.10
C SER A 59 36.86 -8.46 8.58
N CYS A 60 37.20 -7.17 8.44
CA CYS A 60 36.38 -6.05 8.94
C CYS A 60 35.02 -5.96 8.22
N ARG A 61 34.96 -6.21 6.90
CA ARG A 61 33.70 -6.18 6.14
C ARG A 61 32.76 -7.31 6.54
N GLU A 62 33.27 -8.53 6.68
CA GLU A 62 32.47 -9.68 7.11
C GLU A 62 31.94 -9.52 8.54
N GLN A 63 32.74 -8.96 9.45
CA GLN A 63 32.30 -8.68 10.81
C GLN A 63 31.23 -7.58 10.85
N ILE A 64 31.38 -6.48 10.09
CA ILE A 64 30.33 -5.44 9.99
C ILE A 64 29.03 -6.04 9.42
N TYR A 65 29.12 -6.89 8.39
CA TYR A 65 27.95 -7.59 7.84
C TYR A 65 27.32 -8.54 8.86
N ALA A 66 28.11 -9.28 9.64
CA ALA A 66 27.62 -10.20 10.66
C ALA A 66 26.93 -9.46 11.82
N THR A 67 27.50 -8.33 12.27
CA THR A 67 26.95 -7.46 13.30
C THR A 67 25.67 -6.78 12.82
N THR A 68 25.66 -6.30 11.58
CA THR A 68 24.47 -5.73 10.91
C THR A 68 23.37 -6.79 10.76
N LYS A 69 23.71 -8.01 10.37
CA LYS A 69 22.76 -9.14 10.25
C LYS A 69 22.19 -9.57 11.60
N LYS A 70 23.00 -9.62 12.66
CA LYS A 70 22.55 -9.89 14.04
C LYS A 70 21.61 -8.80 14.56
N PHE A 71 21.96 -7.53 14.33
CA PHE A 71 21.12 -6.38 14.67
C PHE A 71 19.75 -6.43 13.95
N TRP A 72 19.74 -6.65 12.63
CA TRP A 72 18.48 -6.75 11.87
C TRP A 72 17.64 -7.97 12.27
N SER A 73 18.28 -9.09 12.64
CA SER A 73 17.59 -10.26 13.19
C SER A 73 16.92 -9.94 14.53
N TYR A 74 17.61 -9.21 15.41
CA TYR A 74 17.07 -8.72 16.67
C TYR A 74 15.90 -7.74 16.50
N ILE A 75 16.03 -6.75 15.61
CA ILE A 75 14.94 -5.81 15.26
C ILE A 75 13.72 -6.56 14.70
N LYS A 76 13.93 -7.55 13.82
CA LYS A 76 12.84 -8.41 13.32
C LYS A 76 12.18 -9.22 14.44
N GLY A 77 12.94 -9.66 15.44
CA GLY A 77 12.42 -10.29 16.64
C GLY A 77 11.55 -9.34 17.49
N MET A 78 11.96 -8.08 17.64
CA MET A 78 11.23 -7.07 18.42
C MET A 78 9.93 -6.57 17.75
N LYS A 79 9.80 -6.69 16.41
CA LYS A 79 8.53 -6.43 15.71
C LYS A 79 7.38 -7.34 16.20
N LYS A 80 7.66 -8.41 16.96
CA LYS A 80 6.63 -9.24 17.61
C LYS A 80 6.12 -8.73 18.96
N ASP A 81 6.87 -7.86 19.64
CA ASP A 81 6.60 -7.46 21.04
C ASP A 81 6.10 -6.00 21.18
N SER A 82 5.97 -5.25 20.09
CA SER A 82 5.37 -3.91 20.12
C SER A 82 3.84 -4.03 19.97
N SER A 83 3.14 -4.12 21.09
CA SER A 83 1.67 -4.15 21.14
C SER A 83 0.96 -2.94 20.52
N ASN A 84 1.70 -1.90 20.14
CA ASN A 84 1.18 -0.66 19.55
C ASN A 84 1.61 -0.43 18.10
N ILE A 85 2.35 -1.37 17.49
CA ILE A 85 2.49 -1.43 16.03
C ILE A 85 1.70 -2.67 15.65
N SER A 86 0.49 -2.46 15.14
CA SER A 86 -0.33 -3.55 14.60
C SER A 86 0.54 -4.35 13.64
N MET A 87 0.87 -5.60 13.99
CA MET A 87 1.39 -6.55 13.03
C MET A 87 0.47 -6.50 11.82
N LEU A 88 1.02 -6.32 10.62
CA LEU A 88 0.27 -6.25 9.37
C LEU A 88 -0.75 -7.39 9.37
N ASN A 89 -2.02 -7.06 9.56
CA ASN A 89 -3.06 -8.07 9.60
C ASN A 89 -3.18 -8.60 8.19
N LYS A 90 -2.88 -9.90 7.99
CA LYS A 90 -2.91 -10.53 6.68
C LYS A 90 -4.28 -10.48 6.00
N ASN A 91 -5.33 -10.24 6.78
CA ASN A 91 -6.70 -10.18 6.32
C ASN A 91 -7.19 -8.73 6.08
N ASP A 92 -6.33 -7.73 6.25
CA ASP A 92 -6.66 -6.33 6.04
C ASP A 92 -5.93 -5.79 4.80
N PRO A 93 -6.65 -5.55 3.69
CA PRO A 93 -6.06 -5.06 2.43
C PRO A 93 -5.31 -3.74 2.58
N ALA A 94 -5.67 -2.88 3.55
CA ALA A 94 -5.02 -1.59 3.76
C ALA A 94 -3.60 -1.67 4.37
N ASN A 95 -3.18 -2.88 4.76
CA ASN A 95 -1.83 -3.19 5.25
C ASN A 95 -0.87 -3.66 4.16
N TYR A 96 -1.38 -3.99 2.97
CA TYR A 96 -0.54 -4.37 1.85
C TYR A 96 -0.26 -3.14 0.98
N ARG A 97 1.02 -2.96 0.64
CA ARG A 97 1.37 -2.06 -0.45
C ARG A 97 0.99 -2.77 -1.75
N PRO A 98 0.30 -2.12 -2.69
CA PRO A 98 0.11 -2.67 -4.04
C PRO A 98 1.44 -2.55 -4.80
N VAL A 99 2.43 -3.35 -4.41
CA VAL A 99 3.55 -3.69 -5.30
C VAL A 99 3.11 -4.96 -6.02
N SER A 100 2.06 -4.84 -6.81
CA SER A 100 1.56 -5.90 -7.66
C SER A 100 2.55 -6.10 -8.80
N LEU A 101 3.06 -7.31 -8.96
CA LEU A 101 3.66 -7.74 -10.23
C LEU A 101 2.51 -7.80 -11.24
N THR A 102 2.31 -6.70 -11.96
CA THR A 102 1.25 -6.58 -12.97
C THR A 102 1.51 -7.56 -14.10
N SER A 103 0.43 -8.12 -14.67
CA SER A 103 0.52 -9.04 -15.80
C SER A 103 1.19 -8.35 -16.99
N VAL A 104 1.75 -9.13 -17.92
CA VAL A 104 2.44 -8.56 -19.11
C VAL A 104 1.52 -7.60 -19.89
N PRO A 105 0.23 -7.91 -20.15
CA PRO A 105 -0.68 -6.96 -20.78
C PRO A 105 -0.87 -5.67 -19.97
N CYS A 106 -1.00 -5.76 -18.65
CA CYS A 106 -1.09 -4.58 -17.78
C CYS A 106 0.16 -3.71 -17.87
N LYS A 107 1.36 -4.30 -17.87
CA LYS A 107 2.63 -3.55 -18.01
C LYS A 107 2.72 -2.83 -19.36
N ILE A 108 2.29 -3.48 -20.43
CA ILE A 108 2.26 -2.88 -21.78
C ILE A 108 1.28 -1.70 -21.78
N MET A 109 0.07 -1.90 -21.24
CA MET A 109 -0.95 -0.85 -21.15
C MET A 109 -0.50 0.33 -20.28
N GLU A 110 0.07 0.06 -19.10
CA GLU A 110 0.69 1.05 -18.22
C GLU A 110 1.76 1.84 -18.96
N HIS A 111 2.62 1.17 -19.74
CA HIS A 111 3.66 1.82 -20.52
C HIS A 111 3.10 2.74 -21.61
N ILE A 112 2.05 2.31 -22.32
CA ILE A 112 1.38 3.11 -23.36
C ILE A 112 0.73 4.36 -22.74
N ILE A 113 -0.02 4.18 -21.65
CA ILE A 113 -0.69 5.27 -20.94
C ILE A 113 0.36 6.25 -20.38
N PHE A 114 1.37 5.73 -19.67
CA PHE A 114 2.45 6.52 -19.10
C PHE A 114 3.17 7.34 -20.18
N SER A 115 3.52 6.72 -21.30
CA SER A 115 4.18 7.42 -22.41
C SER A 115 3.31 8.53 -22.99
N SER A 116 2.01 8.30 -23.13
CA SER A 116 1.07 9.29 -23.66
C SER A 116 0.89 10.48 -22.71
N ILE A 117 0.70 10.21 -21.41
CA ILE A 117 0.57 11.25 -20.38
C ILE A 117 1.86 12.06 -20.28
N MET A 118 3.01 11.39 -20.17
CA MET A 118 4.29 12.09 -20.03
C MET A 118 4.61 12.96 -21.24
N ASN A 119 4.37 12.47 -22.46
CA ASN A 119 4.55 13.28 -23.68
C ASN A 119 3.66 14.53 -23.67
N TYR A 120 2.39 14.40 -23.25
CA TYR A 120 1.49 15.55 -23.12
C TYR A 120 1.99 16.54 -22.07
N LEU A 121 2.39 16.06 -20.89
CA LEU A 121 2.86 16.91 -19.80
C LEU A 121 4.16 17.65 -20.16
N ASP A 122 5.09 16.97 -20.84
CA ASP A 122 6.34 17.58 -21.32
C ASP A 122 6.06 18.61 -22.43
N ASN A 123 5.24 18.29 -23.44
CA ASN A 123 4.94 19.20 -24.56
C ASN A 123 4.23 20.49 -24.10
N ASN A 124 3.44 20.40 -23.02
CA ASN A 124 2.72 21.54 -22.44
C ASN A 124 3.47 22.21 -21.29
N ASN A 125 4.72 21.81 -20.99
CA ASN A 125 5.53 22.35 -19.89
C ASN A 125 4.83 22.33 -18.52
N LEU A 126 4.04 21.29 -18.24
CA LEU A 126 3.26 21.16 -17.01
C LEU A 126 4.05 20.56 -15.84
N LEU A 127 5.24 20.01 -16.12
CA LEU A 127 6.12 19.43 -15.11
C LEU A 127 7.12 20.45 -14.58
N SER A 128 7.32 20.45 -13.27
CA SER A 128 8.35 21.27 -12.63
C SER A 128 9.76 20.88 -13.11
N SER A 129 10.62 21.88 -13.32
CA SER A 129 12.04 21.69 -13.61
C SER A 129 12.79 20.97 -12.49
N TYR A 130 12.24 20.95 -11.27
CA TYR A 130 12.82 20.29 -10.10
C TYR A 130 12.19 18.92 -9.81
N GLN A 131 11.31 18.40 -10.67
CA GLN A 131 10.78 17.04 -10.56
C GLN A 131 11.71 16.06 -11.26
N TYR A 132 12.45 15.26 -10.49
CA TYR A 132 13.40 14.27 -11.04
C TYR A 132 12.81 12.85 -11.13
N GLY A 133 11.78 12.55 -10.33
CA GLY A 133 11.11 11.26 -10.37
C GLY A 133 10.27 11.08 -11.64
N PHE A 134 10.32 9.88 -12.22
CA PHE A 134 9.52 9.47 -13.38
C PHE A 134 9.68 10.35 -14.65
N ARG A 135 10.80 11.09 -14.77
CA ARG A 135 11.14 11.86 -15.98
C ARG A 135 12.32 11.25 -16.72
N LYS A 136 12.29 11.34 -18.05
CA LYS A 136 13.42 10.98 -18.91
C LYS A 136 14.58 11.96 -18.67
N ASN A 137 15.81 11.47 -18.68
CA ASN A 137 17.04 12.27 -18.49
C ASN A 137 17.18 12.99 -17.14
N HIS A 138 16.40 12.60 -16.13
CA HIS A 138 16.56 13.05 -14.75
C HIS A 138 16.81 11.83 -13.86
N SER A 139 17.87 11.88 -13.05
CA SER A 139 18.21 10.80 -12.12
C SER A 139 18.14 11.27 -10.66
N CYS A 140 18.09 10.31 -9.73
CA CYS A 140 18.11 10.59 -8.29
C CYS A 140 19.45 11.22 -7.88
N GLU A 141 20.54 10.79 -8.50
CA GLU A 141 21.89 11.33 -8.31
C GLU A 141 21.94 12.80 -8.73
N GLN A 142 21.36 13.16 -9.89
CA GLN A 142 21.32 14.55 -10.34
C GLN A 142 20.52 15.43 -9.38
N GLN A 143 19.39 14.93 -8.86
CA GLN A 143 18.60 15.63 -7.85
C GLN A 143 19.42 15.90 -6.58
N LEU A 144 20.15 14.88 -6.11
CA LEU A 144 20.95 14.97 -4.90
C LEU A 144 22.12 15.94 -5.07
N ILE A 145 22.81 15.87 -6.22
CA ILE A 145 23.91 16.78 -6.58
C ILE A 145 23.38 18.22 -6.58
N ASN A 146 22.28 18.49 -7.29
CA ASN A 146 21.73 19.84 -7.40
C ASN A 146 21.28 20.37 -6.03
N THR A 147 20.64 19.53 -5.21
CA THR A 147 20.23 19.91 -3.85
C THR A 147 21.45 20.21 -2.96
N THR A 148 22.52 19.42 -3.07
CA THR A 148 23.74 19.61 -2.28
C THR A 148 24.47 20.89 -2.68
N GLU A 149 24.54 21.15 -3.98
CA GLU A 149 25.11 22.36 -4.56
C GLU A 149 24.33 23.62 -4.12
N ASP A 150 22.99 23.57 -4.14
CA ASP A 150 22.16 24.68 -3.66
C ASP A 150 22.37 24.95 -2.17
N LEU A 151 22.46 23.89 -1.34
CA LEU A 151 22.76 24.03 0.08
C LEU A 151 24.17 24.57 0.36
N ALA A 152 25.16 24.13 -0.43
CA ALA A 152 26.53 24.63 -0.34
C ALA A 152 26.58 26.13 -0.67
N ARG A 153 25.91 26.55 -1.76
CA ARG A 153 25.83 27.96 -2.17
C ARG A 153 25.15 28.84 -1.12
N ILE A 154 24.05 28.37 -0.52
CA ILE A 154 23.35 29.10 0.55
C ILE A 154 24.27 29.26 1.77
N ARG A 155 25.02 28.21 2.11
CA ARG A 155 26.02 28.24 3.20
C ARG A 155 27.15 29.24 2.92
N ASP A 156 27.70 29.23 1.70
CA ASP A 156 28.77 30.14 1.30
C ASP A 156 28.31 31.60 1.35
N ASN A 157 27.06 31.84 0.97
CA ASN A 157 26.40 33.14 1.05
C ASN A 157 25.92 33.50 2.47
N LYS A 158 26.23 32.68 3.48
CA LYS A 158 25.81 32.86 4.90
C LYS A 158 24.31 33.12 5.06
N SER A 159 23.51 32.56 4.16
CA SER A 159 22.05 32.71 4.15
C SER A 159 21.39 31.53 4.88
N GLN A 160 20.17 31.71 5.37
CA GLN A 160 19.41 30.64 6.00
C GLN A 160 18.75 29.76 4.93
N ALA A 161 18.82 28.44 5.11
CA ALA A 161 18.12 27.46 4.28
C ALA A 161 17.10 26.70 5.15
N ASP A 162 15.83 26.73 4.76
CA ASP A 162 14.78 25.92 5.38
C ASP A 162 14.35 24.82 4.40
N ILE A 163 14.44 23.56 4.81
CA ILE A 163 14.10 22.40 3.97
C ILE A 163 12.82 21.75 4.50
N LEU A 164 11.80 21.66 3.64
CA LEU A 164 10.58 20.90 3.92
C LEU A 164 10.60 19.59 3.13
N ILE A 165 10.68 18.47 3.85
CA ILE A 165 10.60 17.13 3.26
C ILE A 165 9.24 16.55 3.62
N LEU A 166 8.43 16.25 2.60
CA LEU A 166 7.13 15.61 2.75
C LEU A 166 7.29 14.13 2.43
N ASP A 167 7.03 13.27 3.41
CA ASP A 167 6.92 11.82 3.20
C ASP A 167 5.48 11.38 3.49
N PHE A 168 4.96 10.48 2.67
CA PHE A 168 3.66 9.89 2.93
C PHE A 168 3.79 8.90 4.09
N SER A 169 2.95 9.04 5.11
CA SER A 169 3.05 8.30 6.40
C SER A 169 3.10 6.77 6.30
N LYS A 170 2.70 6.18 5.15
CA LYS A 170 2.75 4.73 4.89
C LYS A 170 3.81 4.29 3.87
N ALA A 171 4.56 5.23 3.27
CA ALA A 171 5.51 4.93 2.20
C ALA A 171 6.77 4.19 2.70
N PHE A 172 7.13 4.29 3.98
CA PHE A 172 8.22 3.54 4.62
C PHE A 172 7.86 3.13 6.06
N ASP A 173 8.33 1.95 6.51
CA ASP A 173 8.16 1.52 7.90
C ASP A 173 8.87 2.51 8.84
N THR A 174 8.16 3.10 9.81
CA THR A 174 8.77 3.98 10.81
C THR A 174 9.74 3.20 11.71
N VAL A 175 11.00 3.58 11.72
CA VAL A 175 12.03 3.01 12.62
C VAL A 175 12.06 3.80 13.93
N PRO A 176 12.08 3.16 15.11
CA PRO A 176 12.12 3.89 16.37
C PRO A 176 13.37 4.78 16.52
N HIS A 177 13.16 6.09 16.70
CA HIS A 177 14.23 7.10 16.77
C HIS A 177 15.34 6.78 17.79
N ARG A 178 15.00 6.20 18.96
CA ARG A 178 15.99 5.83 19.99
C ARG A 178 17.04 4.85 19.45
N HIS A 179 16.63 3.92 18.59
CA HIS A 179 17.53 2.91 18.03
C HIS A 179 18.30 3.45 16.81
N LEU A 180 17.68 4.33 16.03
CA LEU A 180 18.37 5.04 14.95
C LEU A 180 19.53 5.90 15.50
N LYS A 181 19.31 6.59 16.61
CA LYS A 181 20.34 7.40 17.32
C LYS A 181 21.53 6.57 17.82
N ILE A 182 21.26 5.35 18.29
CA ILE A 182 22.31 4.40 18.72
C ILE A 182 23.18 3.98 17.52
N LEU A 183 22.57 3.76 16.35
CA LEU A 183 23.25 3.32 15.13
C LEU A 183 24.21 4.38 14.55
N TYR A 184 23.96 5.66 14.81
CA TYR A 184 24.78 6.77 14.32
C TYR A 184 25.79 7.31 15.34
N HIS A 185 26.01 6.64 16.48
CA HIS A 185 26.88 7.13 17.56
C HIS A 185 26.55 8.56 18.04
N GLN A 186 25.30 9.02 17.86
CA GLN A 186 24.89 10.36 18.26
C GLN A 186 24.25 10.27 19.65
N VAL A 187 25.04 10.65 20.67
CA VAL A 187 24.52 10.97 22.01
C VAL A 187 23.59 12.18 21.85
N ALA A 188 22.32 12.01 22.23
CA ALA A 188 21.27 12.99 22.00
C ALA A 188 21.66 14.38 22.54
N THR A 189 21.72 15.38 21.67
CA THR A 189 21.65 16.78 22.08
C THR A 189 20.24 17.10 22.60
N GLU A 190 20.17 17.85 23.69
CA GLU A 190 18.91 18.32 24.25
C GLU A 190 18.19 19.19 23.21
N ILE A 191 16.87 19.00 23.10
CA ILE A 191 16.03 19.76 22.16
C ILE A 191 16.09 21.24 22.58
N PRO A 192 16.57 22.15 21.71
CA PRO A 192 16.61 23.56 22.02
C PRO A 192 15.22 24.08 22.40
N GLN A 193 15.16 24.92 23.43
CA GLN A 193 13.91 25.38 24.05
C GLN A 193 12.95 26.10 23.08
N TYR A 194 13.43 26.56 21.91
CA TYR A 194 12.60 27.16 20.87
C TYR A 194 11.72 26.16 20.09
N TYR A 195 11.98 24.86 20.20
CA TYR A 195 11.06 23.80 19.71
C TYR A 195 9.95 23.46 20.71
N LEU A 196 10.02 23.97 21.94
CA LEU A 196 8.95 23.80 22.93
C LEU A 196 7.91 24.90 22.71
N ILE A 197 6.78 24.51 22.12
CA ILE A 197 5.64 25.41 21.87
C ILE A 197 5.09 25.91 23.21
N ASN A 198 5.25 27.21 23.48
CA ASN A 198 4.64 27.86 24.63
C ASN A 198 3.15 28.11 24.35
N ASN A 199 2.28 27.46 25.12
CA ASN A 199 0.83 27.68 25.08
C ASN A 199 0.48 29.02 25.76
N ARG A 200 0.37 30.10 24.99
CA ARG A 200 -0.38 31.30 25.42
C ARG A 200 -1.52 31.58 24.44
N LYS A 201 -2.71 31.77 25.00
CA LYS A 201 -3.98 31.93 24.26
C LYS A 201 -4.03 33.31 23.60
N THR A 202 -4.07 33.35 22.28
CA THR A 202 -4.63 34.47 21.52
C THR A 202 -6.13 34.25 21.33
N ARG A 203 -6.90 35.33 21.16
CA ARG A 203 -8.37 35.33 21.17
C ARG A 203 -8.92 34.32 20.14
N HIS A 204 -9.62 33.31 20.66
CA HIS A 204 -10.13 32.18 19.89
C HIS A 204 -11.48 32.52 19.24
N SER A 205 -11.60 32.25 17.95
CA SER A 205 -12.86 32.25 17.18
C SER A 205 -13.75 31.04 17.52
N HIS A 206 -13.14 29.89 17.80
CA HIS A 206 -13.80 28.66 18.27
C HIS A 206 -12.86 27.86 19.20
N THR A 207 -13.41 26.87 19.91
CA THR A 207 -12.76 26.12 20.99
C THR A 207 -11.56 25.26 20.56
N VAL A 208 -11.42 25.00 19.26
CA VAL A 208 -10.32 24.22 18.64
C VAL A 208 -9.38 25.04 17.76
N SER A 209 -9.35 26.37 17.95
CA SER A 209 -8.45 27.25 17.20
C SER A 209 -6.98 27.06 17.60
N ILE A 210 -6.09 27.23 16.63
CA ILE A 210 -4.65 26.94 16.71
C ILE A 210 -3.87 28.26 16.74
N MET A 211 -2.81 28.36 17.55
CA MET A 211 -1.97 29.57 17.58
C MET A 211 -1.22 29.74 16.26
N GLN A 212 -1.35 30.90 15.62
CA GLN A 212 -0.52 31.26 14.47
C GLN A 212 0.90 31.59 14.94
N PRO A 213 1.96 30.95 14.39
CA PRO A 213 3.34 31.29 14.71
C PRO A 213 3.65 32.74 14.33
N GLN A 214 4.39 33.46 15.18
CA GLN A 214 4.90 34.78 14.80
C GLN A 214 5.97 34.61 13.73
N CYS A 215 5.87 35.42 12.67
CA CYS A 215 6.75 35.40 11.52
C CYS A 215 7.21 36.83 11.22
N ASN A 216 8.49 36.99 10.88
CA ASN A 216 9.09 38.29 10.58
C ASN A 216 9.39 38.45 9.07
N THR A 217 9.03 37.45 8.26
CA THR A 217 9.28 37.41 6.82
C THR A 217 7.97 37.15 6.09
N SER A 218 7.77 37.86 4.98
CA SER A 218 6.62 37.68 4.09
C SER A 218 6.52 36.23 3.58
N GLU A 219 7.66 35.61 3.33
CA GLU A 219 7.75 34.25 2.76
C GLU A 219 7.19 33.20 3.71
N TYR A 220 7.48 33.33 5.02
CA TYR A 220 6.92 32.43 6.02
C TYR A 220 5.46 32.78 6.31
N GLU A 221 5.08 34.07 6.36
CA GLU A 221 3.68 34.50 6.54
C GLU A 221 2.75 33.92 5.46
N TYR A 222 3.20 33.98 4.20
CA TYR A 222 2.52 33.39 3.05
C TYR A 222 2.99 31.97 2.76
N SER A 223 3.36 31.18 3.77
CA SER A 223 3.59 29.74 3.60
C SER A 223 2.33 28.94 3.92
N PHE A 224 2.33 27.63 3.63
CA PHE A 224 1.16 26.77 3.86
C PHE A 224 0.70 26.78 5.32
N TYR A 225 1.64 26.79 6.27
CA TYR A 225 1.35 26.58 7.69
C TYR A 225 0.63 27.78 8.35
N PRO A 226 1.09 29.05 8.23
CA PRO A 226 0.37 30.17 8.81
C PRO A 226 -0.93 30.49 8.06
N ARG A 227 -1.01 30.21 6.75
CA ARG A 227 -2.25 30.36 5.96
C ARG A 227 -3.32 29.37 6.40
N THR A 228 -3.00 28.08 6.48
CA THR A 228 -3.98 27.07 6.92
C THR A 228 -4.43 27.26 8.36
N ILE A 229 -3.56 27.75 9.26
CA ILE A 229 -3.98 28.12 10.62
C ILE A 229 -4.93 29.31 10.60
N ARG A 230 -4.68 30.30 9.73
CA ARG A 230 -5.58 31.44 9.55
C ARG A 230 -6.93 30.95 9.03
N ASP A 231 -6.97 30.14 7.98
CA ASP A 231 -8.21 29.59 7.41
C ASP A 231 -8.98 28.74 8.43
N TRP A 232 -8.29 27.83 9.12
CA TRP A 232 -8.86 27.01 10.20
C TRP A 232 -9.47 27.86 11.30
N ASN A 233 -8.75 28.87 11.78
CA ASN A 233 -9.25 29.77 12.82
C ASN A 233 -10.41 30.66 12.33
N HIS A 234 -10.60 30.87 11.04
CA HIS A 234 -11.74 31.65 10.55
C HIS A 234 -12.99 30.78 10.28
N LEU A 235 -12.87 29.46 10.43
CA LEU A 235 -14.01 28.57 10.32
C LEU A 235 -15.07 28.86 11.40
N PRO A 236 -16.37 28.80 11.05
CA PRO A 236 -17.45 28.78 12.01
C PRO A 236 -17.28 27.64 13.02
N GLY A 237 -17.57 27.92 14.29
CA GLY A 237 -17.35 26.95 15.37
C GLY A 237 -18.07 25.62 15.16
N ASN A 238 -19.26 25.63 14.57
CA ASN A 238 -20.02 24.42 14.24
C ASN A 238 -19.32 23.53 13.19
N ILE A 239 -18.52 24.10 12.29
CA ILE A 239 -17.73 23.34 11.31
C ILE A 239 -16.47 22.82 11.98
N ALA A 240 -15.75 23.70 12.67
CA ALA A 240 -14.46 23.35 13.28
C ALA A 240 -14.58 22.27 14.37
N THR A 241 -15.73 22.18 15.04
CA THR A 241 -15.97 21.17 16.09
C THR A 241 -16.84 19.99 15.64
N ASP A 242 -17.08 19.83 14.34
CA ASP A 242 -17.85 18.70 13.82
C ASP A 242 -17.08 17.39 14.06
N THR A 243 -17.73 16.41 14.68
CA THR A 243 -17.15 15.11 15.01
C THR A 243 -17.43 14.06 13.95
N ASP A 244 -18.37 14.32 13.03
CA ASP A 244 -18.70 13.41 11.93
C ASP A 244 -17.93 13.80 10.67
N SER A 245 -17.27 12.81 10.07
CA SER A 245 -16.34 13.01 8.94
C SER A 245 -17.05 13.47 7.66
N ASP A 246 -18.26 12.98 7.40
CA ASP A 246 -18.97 13.28 6.16
C ASP A 246 -19.71 14.63 6.27
N SER A 247 -20.36 14.88 7.41
CA SER A 247 -20.91 16.21 7.75
C SER A 247 -19.82 17.29 7.76
N PHE A 248 -18.64 17.02 8.33
CA PHE A 248 -17.54 17.96 8.35
C PHE A 248 -17.12 18.37 6.92
N LYS A 249 -16.97 17.40 6.01
CA LYS A 249 -16.58 17.67 4.62
C LYS A 249 -17.63 18.52 3.89
N GLU A 250 -18.91 18.19 4.02
CA GLU A 250 -19.99 18.93 3.36
C GLU A 250 -20.09 20.37 3.88
N ASN A 251 -19.99 20.54 5.19
CA ASN A 251 -20.03 21.84 5.84
C ASN A 251 -18.81 22.69 5.47
N LEU A 252 -17.61 22.10 5.47
CA LEU A 252 -16.37 22.74 5.07
C LEU A 252 -16.42 23.18 3.59
N TRP A 253 -16.90 22.29 2.71
CA TRP A 253 -17.07 22.59 1.29
C TRP A 253 -18.02 23.77 1.07
N SER A 254 -19.17 23.73 1.74
CA SER A 254 -20.19 24.79 1.68
C SER A 254 -19.69 26.14 2.18
N HIS A 255 -18.81 26.14 3.19
CA HIS A 255 -18.24 27.36 3.75
C HIS A 255 -17.32 28.09 2.77
N PHE A 256 -16.45 27.34 2.06
CA PHE A 256 -15.52 27.93 1.11
C PHE A 256 -16.14 28.19 -0.27
N HIS A 257 -17.29 27.59 -0.57
CA HIS A 257 -17.98 27.74 -1.86
C HIS A 257 -19.45 28.21 -1.66
N PRO A 258 -19.67 29.43 -1.15
CA PRO A 258 -21.02 29.92 -0.87
C PRO A 258 -21.86 30.15 -2.15
N GLU A 259 -21.22 30.36 -3.30
CA GLU A 259 -21.90 30.60 -4.59
C GLU A 259 -22.49 29.33 -5.23
N THR A 260 -22.10 28.13 -4.77
CA THR A 260 -22.67 26.86 -5.24
C THR A 260 -24.10 26.58 -4.71
N ARG A 261 -24.68 27.49 -3.92
CA ARG A 261 -26.01 27.33 -3.28
C ARG A 261 -27.24 27.44 -4.19
N VAL A 262 -27.08 27.59 -5.51
CA VAL A 262 -28.23 27.61 -6.46
C VAL A 262 -28.38 26.31 -7.28
N THR A 263 -27.50 25.32 -7.17
CA THR A 263 -27.67 24.06 -7.93
C THR A 263 -27.36 22.83 -7.09
N VAL A 264 -28.11 22.63 -6.01
CA VAL A 264 -28.28 21.29 -5.41
C VAL A 264 -29.76 21.08 -5.11
N MET A 265 -30.58 21.13 -6.17
CA MET A 265 -31.77 20.31 -6.24
C MET A 265 -31.46 19.19 -7.23
N LEU A 266 -31.34 17.96 -6.71
CA LEU A 266 -31.46 16.69 -7.42
C LEU A 266 -30.97 16.69 -8.88
N ALA A 267 -29.66 16.50 -9.08
CA ALA A 267 -29.13 16.00 -10.33
C ALA A 267 -28.11 14.88 -10.01
N GLN A 268 -28.28 13.58 -10.24
CA GLN A 268 -29.33 12.77 -10.88
C GLN A 268 -30.06 13.45 -12.03
N LEU A 269 -29.29 13.97 -12.99
CA LEU A 269 -29.65 14.03 -14.40
C LEU A 269 -28.35 14.24 -15.21
N ASP A 270 -27.98 13.14 -15.87
CA ASP A 270 -27.34 13.07 -17.18
C ASP A 270 -25.92 13.63 -17.37
N GLY A 271 -24.95 12.74 -17.12
CA GLY A 271 -23.70 12.65 -17.87
C GLY A 271 -23.89 12.28 -19.35
N ALA A 272 -24.97 12.74 -20.00
CA ALA A 272 -25.30 12.46 -21.40
C ALA A 272 -24.84 13.57 -22.37
N ILE A 273 -24.33 14.69 -21.86
CA ILE A 273 -23.88 15.80 -22.71
C ILE A 273 -22.35 15.80 -22.75
N TYR A 274 -21.77 14.86 -23.50
CA TYR A 274 -20.45 14.93 -24.18
C TYR A 274 -20.05 13.60 -24.86
N TRP A 275 -20.88 12.54 -24.77
CA TRP A 275 -20.61 11.24 -25.42
C TRP A 275 -21.31 11.03 -26.76
N SER A 276 -22.23 11.89 -27.19
CA SER A 276 -23.03 11.67 -28.41
C SER A 276 -22.25 11.85 -29.72
N SER A 277 -21.01 12.35 -29.68
CA SER A 277 -20.16 12.56 -30.85
C SER A 277 -19.10 11.48 -31.07
N ILE A 278 -18.99 10.49 -30.18
CA ILE A 278 -18.20 9.27 -30.38
C ILE A 278 -19.16 8.12 -30.09
N GLY A 279 -19.45 7.25 -31.05
CA GLY A 279 -20.44 6.17 -30.91
C GLY A 279 -20.09 5.11 -29.84
N MET A 280 -19.98 5.52 -28.59
CA MET A 280 -19.68 4.71 -27.42
C MET A 280 -21.00 4.17 -26.85
N ALA A 281 -21.16 2.86 -26.86
CA ALA A 281 -22.34 2.15 -26.41
C ALA A 281 -22.03 1.36 -25.13
N TYR A 282 -21.71 2.02 -24.02
CA TYR A 282 -21.42 1.33 -22.77
C TYR A 282 -22.64 0.52 -22.28
N ASN A 283 -22.43 -0.74 -21.89
CA ASN A 283 -23.50 -1.57 -21.34
C ASN A 283 -23.65 -1.32 -19.84
N PRO A 284 -24.77 -0.77 -19.34
CA PRO A 284 -24.95 -0.46 -17.92
C PRO A 284 -25.04 -1.71 -17.03
N GLN A 285 -25.33 -2.89 -17.60
CA GLN A 285 -25.44 -4.17 -16.90
C GLN A 285 -24.11 -4.95 -16.88
N PHE A 286 -22.99 -4.31 -17.23
CA PHE A 286 -21.68 -4.96 -17.39
C PHE A 286 -21.27 -5.84 -16.20
N ASN A 287 -21.56 -5.39 -14.97
CA ASN A 287 -21.15 -6.11 -13.76
C ASN A 287 -21.96 -7.40 -13.54
N ASP A 288 -23.26 -7.36 -13.82
CA ASP A 288 -24.15 -8.52 -13.74
C ASP A 288 -23.82 -9.53 -14.85
N ILE A 289 -23.61 -9.03 -16.08
CA ILE A 289 -23.20 -9.85 -17.23
C ILE A 289 -21.89 -10.57 -16.93
N GLY A 290 -20.86 -9.84 -16.49
CA GLY A 290 -19.55 -10.43 -16.19
C GLY A 290 -19.61 -11.45 -15.05
N SER A 291 -20.31 -11.14 -13.96
CA SER A 291 -20.44 -12.05 -12.81
C SER A 291 -21.21 -13.32 -13.15
N GLN A 292 -22.32 -13.21 -13.88
CA GLN A 292 -23.12 -14.37 -14.33
C GLN A 292 -22.35 -15.21 -15.35
N PHE A 293 -21.63 -14.56 -16.28
CA PHE A 293 -20.77 -15.24 -17.24
C PHE A 293 -19.71 -16.08 -16.53
N VAL A 294 -19.00 -15.51 -15.55
CA VAL A 294 -17.95 -16.21 -14.80
C VAL A 294 -18.51 -17.43 -14.06
N GLN A 295 -19.67 -17.27 -13.44
CA GLN A 295 -20.35 -18.38 -12.78
C GLN A 295 -20.71 -19.49 -13.78
N ALA A 296 -21.32 -19.16 -14.90
CA ALA A 296 -21.71 -20.12 -15.92
C ALA A 296 -20.50 -20.82 -16.56
N TYR A 297 -19.43 -20.07 -16.85
CA TYR A 297 -18.21 -20.59 -17.45
C TYR A 297 -17.52 -21.60 -16.54
N TYR A 298 -17.27 -21.26 -15.28
CA TYR A 298 -16.62 -22.19 -14.35
C TYR A 298 -17.50 -23.38 -13.98
N GLN A 299 -18.81 -23.20 -13.83
CA GLN A 299 -19.74 -24.32 -13.65
C GLN A 299 -19.69 -25.30 -14.83
N ALA A 300 -19.66 -24.80 -16.07
CA ALA A 300 -19.52 -25.64 -17.26
C ALA A 300 -18.16 -26.36 -17.31
N TYR A 301 -17.09 -25.68 -16.91
CA TYR A 301 -15.73 -26.23 -16.84
C TYR A 301 -15.62 -27.37 -15.82
N GLU A 302 -16.23 -27.21 -14.65
CA GLU A 302 -16.17 -28.14 -13.51
C GLU A 302 -17.16 -29.30 -13.63
N ALA A 303 -18.31 -29.09 -14.27
CA ALA A 303 -19.32 -30.13 -14.48
C ALA A 303 -18.91 -31.16 -15.55
N ALA A 304 -17.77 -30.96 -16.22
CA ALA A 304 -17.26 -31.85 -17.26
C ALA A 304 -16.73 -33.17 -16.67
N ALA A 305 -17.14 -34.29 -17.24
CA ALA A 305 -16.69 -35.62 -16.79
C ALA A 305 -15.26 -35.96 -17.24
N ASN A 306 -14.81 -35.39 -18.37
CA ASN A 306 -13.50 -35.62 -18.96
C ASN A 306 -13.11 -34.43 -19.88
N PRO A 307 -11.86 -34.37 -20.41
CA PRO A 307 -11.43 -33.27 -21.27
C PRO A 307 -12.24 -33.08 -22.56
N GLU A 308 -12.82 -34.14 -23.14
CA GLU A 308 -13.65 -34.03 -24.34
C GLU A 308 -15.00 -33.38 -24.02
N ASP A 309 -15.67 -33.84 -22.96
CA ASP A 309 -16.92 -33.28 -22.45
C ASP A 309 -16.75 -31.81 -22.02
N ARG A 310 -15.57 -31.46 -21.48
CA ARG A 310 -15.22 -30.07 -21.15
C ARG A 310 -15.26 -29.17 -22.38
N ALA A 311 -14.65 -29.60 -23.48
CA ALA A 311 -14.68 -28.83 -24.72
C ALA A 311 -16.10 -28.71 -25.30
N VAL A 312 -16.93 -29.75 -25.18
CA VAL A 312 -18.34 -29.70 -25.61
C VAL A 312 -19.13 -28.69 -24.78
N LYS A 313 -19.01 -28.71 -23.45
CA LYS A 313 -19.71 -27.79 -22.55
C LYS A 313 -19.26 -26.34 -22.73
N LEU A 314 -17.97 -26.12 -23.03
CA LEU A 314 -17.42 -24.78 -23.22
C LEU A 314 -17.62 -24.24 -24.65
N ALA A 315 -17.98 -25.08 -25.61
CA ALA A 315 -18.12 -24.67 -27.01
C ALA A 315 -19.12 -23.51 -27.22
N GLY A 316 -20.14 -23.38 -26.37
CA GLY A 316 -21.13 -22.30 -26.44
C GLY A 316 -20.58 -20.91 -26.10
N PHE A 317 -19.45 -20.82 -25.39
CA PHE A 317 -18.86 -19.55 -24.97
C PHE A 317 -17.91 -18.94 -26.02
N TYR A 318 -17.45 -19.76 -26.98
CA TYR A 318 -16.46 -19.36 -27.99
C TYR A 318 -17.10 -19.14 -29.37
N HIS A 319 -16.70 -18.03 -30.00
CA HIS A 319 -17.01 -17.67 -31.38
C HIS A 319 -15.82 -17.95 -32.30
N ASP A 320 -16.01 -18.06 -33.62
CA ASP A 320 -14.93 -18.41 -34.55
C ASP A 320 -13.82 -17.36 -34.66
N THR A 321 -14.06 -16.15 -34.16
CA THR A 321 -13.12 -15.02 -34.16
C THR A 321 -12.38 -14.82 -32.83
N CYS A 322 -12.56 -15.71 -31.86
CA CYS A 322 -11.99 -15.51 -30.53
C CYS A 322 -10.47 -15.72 -30.48
N PHE A 323 -9.81 -15.04 -29.55
CA PHE A 323 -8.40 -15.18 -29.24
C PHE A 323 -8.22 -15.76 -27.85
N PHE A 324 -7.19 -16.57 -27.69
CA PHE A 324 -6.95 -17.31 -26.46
C PHE A 324 -5.46 -17.36 -26.17
N THR A 325 -5.10 -17.05 -24.94
CA THR A 325 -3.77 -17.24 -24.40
C THR A 325 -3.89 -18.04 -23.12
N PHE A 326 -3.30 -19.23 -23.09
CA PHE A 326 -3.27 -20.09 -21.92
C PHE A 326 -1.83 -20.44 -21.62
N GLU A 327 -1.33 -19.92 -20.51
CA GLU A 327 0.11 -19.88 -20.23
C GLU A 327 0.88 -19.24 -21.40
N ASP A 328 1.80 -19.98 -21.99
CA ASP A 328 2.63 -19.54 -23.12
C ASP A 328 2.08 -20.00 -24.48
N PHE A 329 0.89 -20.61 -24.50
CA PHE A 329 0.22 -21.03 -25.73
C PHE A 329 -0.80 -20.00 -26.18
N ALA A 330 -0.69 -19.56 -27.42
CA ALA A 330 -1.67 -18.68 -28.07
C ALA A 330 -2.41 -19.43 -29.19
N ALA A 331 -3.72 -19.23 -29.27
CA ALA A 331 -4.55 -19.74 -30.35
C ALA A 331 -5.60 -18.70 -30.77
N GLN A 332 -6.04 -18.83 -32.02
CA GLN A 332 -7.14 -18.07 -32.59
C GLN A 332 -8.17 -19.04 -33.14
N GLY A 333 -9.43 -18.71 -32.95
CA GLY A 333 -10.57 -19.46 -33.45
C GLY A 333 -11.00 -20.59 -32.54
N LYS A 334 -12.31 -20.82 -32.53
CA LYS A 334 -13.01 -21.76 -31.66
C LYS A 334 -12.41 -23.16 -31.66
N GLU A 335 -12.16 -23.72 -32.85
CA GLU A 335 -11.68 -25.10 -32.98
C GLU A 335 -10.31 -25.31 -32.32
N ALA A 336 -9.35 -24.40 -32.57
CA ALA A 336 -8.01 -24.48 -32.01
C ALA A 336 -8.02 -24.40 -30.47
N ILE A 337 -8.90 -23.56 -29.92
CA ILE A 337 -9.05 -23.37 -28.47
C ILE A 337 -9.66 -24.60 -27.83
N LEU A 338 -10.74 -25.14 -28.39
CA LEU A 338 -11.36 -26.36 -27.90
C LEU A 338 -10.40 -27.55 -27.97
N ASN A 339 -9.58 -27.65 -29.01
CA ASN A 339 -8.54 -28.67 -29.11
C ASN A 339 -7.46 -28.50 -28.02
N LYS A 340 -7.07 -27.27 -27.70
CA LYS A 340 -6.17 -27.02 -26.56
C LYS A 340 -6.78 -27.43 -25.23
N ILE A 341 -8.06 -27.09 -24.98
CA ILE A 341 -8.78 -27.48 -23.77
C ILE A 341 -8.86 -29.01 -23.62
N LYS A 342 -9.10 -29.74 -24.72
CA LYS A 342 -9.08 -31.23 -24.75
C LYS A 342 -7.70 -31.80 -24.41
N SER A 343 -6.64 -31.13 -24.84
CA SER A 343 -5.26 -31.60 -24.64
C SER A 343 -4.75 -31.46 -23.21
N LEU A 344 -5.46 -30.71 -22.34
CA LEU A 344 -5.03 -30.50 -20.96
C LEU A 344 -5.15 -31.81 -20.17
N PRO A 345 -4.07 -32.28 -19.49
CA PRO A 345 -4.07 -33.52 -18.74
C PRO A 345 -4.74 -33.34 -17.36
N ILE A 346 -5.97 -32.82 -17.35
CA ILE A 346 -6.74 -32.49 -16.15
C ILE A 346 -8.04 -33.29 -16.19
N THR A 347 -8.23 -34.18 -15.21
CA THR A 347 -9.48 -34.95 -15.09
C THR A 347 -10.54 -34.18 -14.32
N LYS A 348 -10.21 -33.69 -13.12
CA LYS A 348 -11.08 -32.90 -12.26
C LYS A 348 -10.45 -31.54 -11.99
N ILE A 349 -11.28 -30.52 -11.93
CA ILE A 349 -10.87 -29.17 -11.59
C ILE A 349 -11.96 -28.51 -10.76
N ALA A 350 -11.57 -27.66 -9.84
CA ALA A 350 -12.47 -26.81 -9.07
C ALA A 350 -11.85 -25.41 -8.95
N HIS A 351 -12.63 -24.37 -9.27
CA HIS A 351 -12.24 -22.98 -9.17
C HIS A 351 -12.88 -22.36 -7.93
N ASN A 352 -12.06 -21.63 -7.18
CA ASN A 352 -12.48 -20.78 -6.10
C ASN A 352 -12.14 -19.32 -6.45
N VAL A 353 -13.15 -18.60 -6.95
CA VAL A 353 -13.01 -17.19 -7.33
C VAL A 353 -12.86 -16.35 -6.06
N THR A 354 -11.71 -15.70 -5.90
CA THR A 354 -11.46 -14.79 -4.78
C THR A 354 -12.00 -13.40 -5.07
N LYS A 355 -11.84 -12.93 -6.31
CA LYS A 355 -12.35 -11.65 -6.78
C LYS A 355 -12.66 -11.71 -8.27
N CYS A 356 -13.75 -11.05 -8.66
CA CYS A 356 -14.18 -10.84 -10.04
C CYS A 356 -14.52 -9.35 -10.16
N ASP A 357 -13.80 -8.64 -11.02
CA ASP A 357 -14.00 -7.22 -11.30
C ASP A 357 -14.35 -7.05 -12.77
N CYS A 358 -15.39 -6.26 -13.06
CA CYS A 358 -15.91 -6.04 -14.41
C CYS A 358 -15.84 -4.57 -14.77
N GLN A 359 -15.60 -4.24 -16.04
CA GLN A 359 -15.74 -2.87 -16.57
C GLN A 359 -16.45 -2.87 -17.93
N PRO A 360 -17.27 -1.84 -18.23
CA PRO A 360 -17.90 -1.71 -19.53
C PRO A 360 -16.88 -1.25 -20.58
N MET A 361 -17.02 -1.74 -21.81
CA MET A 361 -16.24 -1.30 -22.95
C MET A 361 -17.03 -0.30 -23.81
N ALA A 362 -16.30 0.54 -24.53
CA ALA A 362 -16.87 1.55 -25.42
C ALA A 362 -17.83 0.99 -26.49
N ASP A 363 -17.70 -0.29 -26.84
CA ASP A 363 -18.51 -0.93 -27.88
C ASP A 363 -19.57 -1.90 -27.33
N GLY A 364 -19.94 -1.73 -26.05
CA GLY A 364 -20.97 -2.54 -25.40
C GLY A 364 -20.49 -3.90 -24.90
N GLY A 365 -19.20 -4.21 -25.14
CA GLY A 365 -18.53 -5.34 -24.51
C GLY A 365 -18.28 -5.15 -23.01
N VAL A 366 -17.76 -6.21 -22.39
CA VAL A 366 -17.41 -6.23 -20.97
C VAL A 366 -16.01 -6.83 -20.83
N ILE A 367 -15.12 -6.16 -20.11
CA ILE A 367 -13.87 -6.77 -19.65
C ILE A 367 -14.08 -7.32 -18.25
N VAL A 368 -13.63 -8.56 -18.03
CA VAL A 368 -13.77 -9.29 -16.78
C VAL A 368 -12.40 -9.75 -16.32
N VAL A 369 -11.99 -9.38 -15.11
CA VAL A 369 -10.71 -9.74 -14.51
C VAL A 369 -10.97 -10.56 -13.24
N ILE A 370 -10.35 -11.74 -13.18
CA ILE A 370 -10.59 -12.72 -12.14
C ILE A 370 -9.26 -13.09 -11.51
N ILE A 371 -9.25 -13.12 -10.18
CA ILE A 371 -8.20 -13.76 -9.39
C ILE A 371 -8.84 -14.82 -8.49
N GLY A 372 -8.18 -15.96 -8.40
CA GLY A 372 -8.70 -17.08 -7.63
C GLY A 372 -7.66 -18.13 -7.34
N GLN A 373 -8.13 -19.22 -6.75
CA GLN A 373 -7.37 -20.45 -6.62
C GLN A 373 -8.10 -21.55 -7.39
N LEU A 374 -7.37 -22.40 -8.06
CA LEU A 374 -7.90 -23.61 -8.68
C LEU A 374 -7.21 -24.82 -8.08
N LYS A 375 -7.93 -25.93 -8.03
CA LYS A 375 -7.39 -27.22 -7.67
C LYS A 375 -7.64 -28.19 -8.82
N THR A 376 -6.58 -28.76 -9.35
CA THR A 376 -6.63 -29.84 -10.35
C THR A 376 -6.39 -31.17 -9.65
N ASP A 377 -7.23 -32.16 -9.92
CA ASP A 377 -7.07 -33.53 -9.43
C ASP A 377 -6.66 -33.60 -7.94
N ASP A 378 -5.51 -34.23 -7.65
CA ASP A 378 -4.92 -34.32 -6.31
C ASP A 378 -3.83 -33.27 -6.04
N ASP A 379 -3.59 -32.35 -6.97
CA ASP A 379 -2.59 -31.30 -6.83
C ASP A 379 -2.97 -30.29 -5.74
N PRO A 380 -1.97 -29.62 -5.14
CA PRO A 380 -2.23 -28.49 -4.25
C PRO A 380 -3.02 -27.38 -4.95
N PRO A 381 -3.92 -26.66 -4.25
CA PRO A 381 -4.56 -25.48 -4.80
C PRO A 381 -3.53 -24.43 -5.25
N MET A 382 -3.64 -23.99 -6.49
CA MET A 382 -2.74 -23.00 -7.11
C MET A 382 -3.49 -21.70 -7.39
N PRO A 383 -2.88 -20.54 -7.09
CA PRO A 383 -3.44 -19.26 -7.48
C PRO A 383 -3.39 -19.08 -9.01
N TYR A 384 -4.41 -18.45 -9.58
CA TYR A 384 -4.48 -18.11 -11.00
C TYR A 384 -5.05 -16.71 -11.22
N ALA A 385 -4.75 -16.15 -12.39
CA ALA A 385 -5.40 -14.97 -12.95
C ALA A 385 -6.05 -15.34 -14.29
N HIS A 386 -7.30 -14.92 -14.47
CA HIS A 386 -8.06 -15.17 -15.69
C HIS A 386 -8.73 -13.87 -16.15
N THR A 387 -8.59 -13.52 -17.42
CA THR A 387 -9.19 -12.32 -18.01
C THR A 387 -10.01 -12.69 -19.23
N PHE A 388 -11.22 -12.16 -19.31
CA PHE A 388 -12.10 -12.29 -20.46
C PHE A 388 -12.44 -10.91 -21.04
N ILE A 389 -12.50 -10.84 -22.36
CA ILE A 389 -13.16 -9.75 -23.08
C ILE A 389 -14.39 -10.34 -23.74
N LEU A 390 -15.57 -9.90 -23.29
CA LEU A 390 -16.86 -10.31 -23.80
C LEU A 390 -17.37 -9.32 -24.83
N LYS A 391 -17.93 -9.83 -25.92
CA LYS A 391 -18.64 -9.03 -26.94
C LYS A 391 -20.07 -9.51 -27.05
N ALA A 392 -20.96 -8.57 -27.34
CA ALA A 392 -22.35 -8.88 -27.61
C ALA A 392 -22.47 -9.52 -29.00
N ASP A 393 -23.25 -10.60 -29.09
CA ASP A 393 -23.74 -11.14 -30.34
C ASP A 393 -25.26 -11.25 -30.26
N SER A 394 -25.95 -10.36 -30.97
CA SER A 394 -27.41 -10.28 -30.99
C SER A 394 -28.02 -10.14 -29.57
N ASN A 395 -28.38 -11.25 -28.93
CA ASN A 395 -28.97 -11.31 -27.58
C ASN A 395 -28.10 -12.07 -26.56
N SER A 396 -26.85 -12.39 -26.88
CA SER A 396 -25.93 -13.13 -26.02
C SER A 396 -24.56 -12.46 -25.93
N PHE A 397 -23.69 -13.02 -25.07
CA PHE A 397 -22.29 -12.62 -24.99
C PHE A 397 -21.40 -13.82 -25.28
N PHE A 398 -20.31 -13.57 -26.01
CA PHE A 398 -19.29 -14.56 -26.29
C PHE A 398 -17.90 -14.03 -25.91
N ILE A 399 -16.96 -14.95 -25.74
CA ILE A 399 -15.55 -14.64 -25.47
C ILE A 399 -14.89 -14.16 -26.76
N ALA A 400 -14.49 -12.89 -26.82
CA ALA A 400 -13.65 -12.38 -27.88
C ALA A 400 -12.15 -12.57 -27.57
N HIS A 401 -11.74 -12.37 -26.32
CA HIS A 401 -10.38 -12.65 -25.86
C HIS A 401 -10.38 -13.35 -24.51
N GLU A 402 -9.48 -14.30 -24.34
CA GLU A 402 -9.23 -15.02 -23.10
C GLU A 402 -7.74 -15.05 -22.77
N PHE A 403 -7.40 -14.75 -21.53
CA PHE A 403 -6.04 -14.84 -21.00
C PHE A 403 -6.04 -15.57 -19.68
N PHE A 404 -5.40 -16.74 -19.63
CA PHE A 404 -5.27 -17.56 -18.44
C PHE A 404 -3.79 -17.73 -18.05
N ARG A 405 -3.49 -17.51 -16.77
CA ARG A 405 -2.15 -17.68 -16.17
C ARG A 405 -2.25 -18.25 -14.76
N LEU A 406 -1.48 -19.29 -14.47
CA LEU A 406 -1.14 -19.72 -13.12
C LEU A 406 -0.15 -18.73 -12.51
N CYS A 407 -0.40 -18.34 -11.26
CA CYS A 407 0.47 -17.46 -10.49
C CYS A 407 1.58 -18.29 -9.82
N VAL A 408 2.47 -18.89 -10.62
CA VAL A 408 3.58 -19.70 -10.12
C VAL A 408 4.72 -18.77 -9.68
N HIS A 409 4.87 -18.57 -8.37
CA HIS A 409 6.06 -17.92 -7.80
C HIS A 409 7.01 -19.00 -7.30
N ASN A 410 8.17 -19.13 -7.94
CA ASN A 410 9.32 -19.78 -7.33
C ASN A 410 9.78 -18.88 -6.16
N PHE A 411 9.55 -19.34 -4.93
CA PHE A 411 10.11 -18.72 -3.73
C PHE A 411 11.60 -18.99 -3.62
#